data_AF-A0A957L4W8-F1
#
_entry.id   AF-A0A957L4W8-F1
#
_cell.length_a   1.000
_cell.length_b   1.000
_cell.length_c   1.000
_cell.angle_alpha   90.00
_cell.angle_beta   90.00
_cell.angle_gamma   90.00
#
_symmetry.space_group_name_H-M   'P 1'
#
loop_
_entity.id
_entity.type
_entity.pdbx_description
1 polymer ?
#
loop_
_entity_poly.entity_id
_entity_poly.type
_entity_poly.pdbx_seq_one_letter_code
_entity_poly.pdbx_strand_id
1 'polypeptide(L)'
;ADLPEAVEQVMARLDESAALSHDVLHMMDALLPLAQVLRYGNVRQTNQAMVKRVVDGLVTRICVGLPVACRRLDDEAAQEFFDRIIQVHATLQTLQDEAYLMEWFAMLWRLESQIGLHGLLAGRVCRLLFDARQMSAREASRHLVLALTGLEREPAYPLLQAAFWIDGFLKGSGLLVLHDDLLLALLDEWITALDTEAFVTVLPLLRRTFSDFSENVRDRLVKRLRTGLATAQRPADEDLNEAVAAQMSAMVSRLLGPLSALPEAS
;
A
#
# COMPACT_ATOMS: atom_id res chain seq x y z
N ALA A 1 12.22 30.92 28.22
CA ALA A 1 13.42 31.17 27.41
C ALA A 1 14.01 29.85 26.90
N ASP A 2 13.15 28.88 26.52
CA ASP A 2 13.58 27.48 26.28
C ASP A 2 13.43 27.04 24.82
N LEU A 3 13.26 28.00 23.91
CA LEU A 3 13.10 27.69 22.48
C LEU A 3 14.37 27.06 21.86
N PRO A 4 15.60 27.52 22.18
CA PRO A 4 16.82 26.94 21.59
C PRO A 4 17.08 25.50 22.04
N GLU A 5 16.92 25.19 23.33
CA GLU A 5 17.16 23.86 23.89
C GLU A 5 16.11 22.83 23.42
N ALA A 6 14.85 23.26 23.27
CA ALA A 6 13.79 22.43 22.69
C ALA A 6 14.06 22.11 21.21
N VAL A 7 14.61 23.06 20.45
CA VAL A 7 14.97 22.83 19.03
C VAL A 7 16.13 21.84 18.92
N GLU A 8 17.16 21.94 19.76
CA GLU A 8 18.29 20.99 19.77
C GLU A 8 17.83 19.55 20.10
N GLN A 9 16.92 19.38 21.06
CA GLN A 9 16.36 18.07 21.40
C GLN A 9 15.53 17.47 20.26
N VAL A 10 14.76 18.29 19.54
CA VAL A 10 13.98 17.83 18.38
C VAL A 10 14.90 17.42 17.23
N MET A 11 15.96 18.20 16.95
CA MET A 11 16.94 17.87 15.91
C MET A 11 17.68 16.56 16.23
N ALA A 12 18.13 16.36 17.48
CA ALA A 12 18.78 15.12 17.89
C ALA A 12 17.86 13.89 17.76
N ARG A 13 16.58 14.05 18.06
CA ARG A 13 15.57 12.99 17.87
C ARG A 13 15.29 12.70 16.40
N LEU A 14 15.33 13.72 15.55
CA LEU A 14 15.20 13.58 14.10
C LEU A 14 16.41 12.79 13.54
N ASP A 15 17.63 13.16 13.94
CA ASP A 15 18.86 12.51 13.51
C ASP A 15 18.92 11.04 13.95
N GLU A 16 18.56 10.74 15.21
CA GLU A 16 18.48 9.36 15.74
C GLU A 16 17.46 8.53 14.94
N SER A 17 16.30 9.13 14.62
CA SER A 17 15.27 8.46 13.82
C SER A 17 15.71 8.22 12.38
N ALA A 18 16.38 9.20 11.75
CA ALA A 18 16.90 9.08 10.39
C ALA A 18 17.99 8.01 10.29
N ALA A 19 18.92 7.98 11.25
CA ALA A 19 19.96 6.96 11.32
C ALA A 19 19.36 5.55 11.44
N LEU A 20 18.37 5.38 12.32
CA LEU A 20 17.67 4.11 12.47
C LEU A 20 16.98 3.66 11.17
N SER A 21 16.32 4.58 10.46
CA SER A 21 15.66 4.28 9.19
C SER A 21 16.66 3.84 8.11
N HIS A 22 17.77 4.55 7.95
CA HIS A 22 18.84 4.16 7.02
C HIS A 22 19.46 2.81 7.37
N ASP A 23 19.70 2.53 8.66
CA ASP A 23 20.21 1.25 9.11
C ASP A 23 19.26 0.10 8.75
N VAL A 24 17.95 0.29 8.90
CA VAL A 24 16.95 -0.72 8.50
C VAL A 24 16.96 -0.94 6.99
N LEU A 25 16.98 0.12 6.18
CA LEU A 25 17.03 0.00 4.72
C LEU A 25 18.30 -0.75 4.26
N HIS A 26 19.46 -0.45 4.83
CA HIS A 26 20.70 -1.17 4.54
C HIS A 26 20.62 -2.65 4.93
N MET A 27 20.00 -2.98 6.07
CA MET A 27 19.79 -4.38 6.46
C MET A 27 18.87 -5.12 5.49
N MET A 28 17.80 -4.47 5.02
CA MET A 28 16.88 -5.03 4.02
C MET A 28 17.60 -5.29 2.70
N ASP A 29 18.41 -4.33 2.23
CA ASP A 29 19.18 -4.47 0.99
C ASP A 29 20.26 -5.58 1.11
N ALA A 30 20.90 -5.71 2.28
CA ALA A 30 21.88 -6.77 2.54
C ALA A 30 21.27 -8.18 2.64
N LEU A 31 20.02 -8.29 3.10
CA LEU A 31 19.32 -9.57 3.23
C LEU A 31 19.15 -10.28 1.88
N LEU A 32 18.83 -9.53 0.83
CA LEU A 32 18.54 -10.05 -0.51
C LEU A 32 19.67 -10.94 -1.09
N PRO A 33 20.91 -10.45 -1.28
CA PRO A 33 21.99 -11.26 -1.83
C PRO A 33 22.37 -12.42 -0.90
N LEU A 34 22.29 -12.24 0.42
CA LEU A 34 22.60 -13.31 1.39
C LEU A 34 21.57 -14.44 1.35
N ALA A 35 20.29 -14.11 1.18
CA ALA A 35 19.23 -15.08 0.99
C ALA A 35 19.43 -15.90 -0.31
N GLN A 36 19.88 -15.26 -1.39
CA GLN A 36 20.23 -15.97 -2.63
C GLN A 36 21.39 -16.93 -2.43
N VAL A 37 22.46 -16.51 -1.72
CA VAL A 37 23.58 -17.40 -1.36
C VAL A 37 23.11 -18.55 -0.47
N LEU A 38 22.21 -18.31 0.48
CA LEU A 38 21.67 -19.36 1.33
C LEU A 38 20.84 -20.39 0.55
N ARG A 39 20.07 -19.94 -0.46
CA ARG A 39 19.18 -20.78 -1.28
C ARG A 39 19.90 -21.57 -2.37
N TYR A 40 20.84 -20.94 -3.07
CA TYR A 40 21.47 -21.49 -4.27
C TYR A 40 22.98 -21.71 -4.15
N GLY A 41 23.61 -21.21 -3.09
CA GLY A 41 25.05 -21.19 -2.97
C GLY A 41 25.64 -22.58 -2.80
N ASN A 42 26.59 -22.94 -3.66
CA ASN A 42 27.41 -24.14 -3.57
C ASN A 42 28.55 -23.94 -2.55
N VAL A 43 28.22 -23.35 -1.40
CA VAL A 43 29.16 -23.01 -0.33
C VAL A 43 29.39 -24.26 0.51
N ARG A 44 30.66 -24.59 0.79
CA ARG A 44 31.03 -25.66 1.73
C ARG A 44 30.21 -25.53 3.02
N GLN A 45 29.80 -26.64 3.64
CA GLN A 45 28.86 -26.67 4.78
C GLN A 45 29.13 -25.62 5.87
N THR A 46 30.40 -25.37 6.21
CA THR A 46 30.80 -24.36 7.22
C THR A 46 30.44 -22.93 6.83
N ASN A 47 30.56 -22.56 5.55
CA ASN A 47 30.23 -21.23 5.05
C ASN A 47 28.71 -21.01 5.00
N GLN A 48 27.94 -22.06 4.69
CA GLN A 48 26.48 -21.99 4.69
C GLN A 48 25.93 -21.72 6.11
N ALA A 49 26.48 -22.37 7.14
CA ALA A 49 26.10 -22.14 8.53
C ALA A 49 26.47 -20.73 9.03
N MET A 50 27.53 -20.12 8.51
CA MET A 50 27.87 -18.72 8.79
C MET A 50 26.88 -17.76 8.14
N VAL A 51 26.55 -17.97 6.85
CA VAL A 51 25.57 -17.14 6.13
C VAL A 51 24.19 -17.25 6.79
N LYS A 52 23.75 -18.46 7.17
CA LYS A 52 22.48 -18.66 7.88
C LYS A 52 22.40 -17.82 9.16
N ARG A 53 23.45 -17.82 10.00
CA ARG A 53 23.51 -17.00 11.22
C ARG A 53 23.42 -15.50 10.96
N VAL A 54 24.01 -15.02 9.87
CA VAL A 54 23.90 -13.60 9.47
C VAL A 54 22.48 -13.30 9.02
N VAL A 55 21.88 -14.16 8.19
CA VAL A 55 20.49 -14.02 7.73
C VAL A 55 19.52 -14.04 8.91
N ASP A 56 19.67 -14.97 9.85
CA ASP A 56 18.89 -15.03 11.10
C ASP A 56 18.92 -13.68 11.83
N GLY A 57 20.14 -13.15 12.06
CA GLY A 57 20.32 -11.88 12.73
C GLY A 57 19.79 -10.67 11.95
N LEU A 58 19.76 -10.72 10.61
CA LEU A 58 19.20 -9.65 9.79
C LEU A 58 17.68 -9.67 9.83
N VAL A 59 17.05 -10.83 9.64
CA VAL A 59 15.59 -10.98 9.66
C VAL A 59 15.02 -10.46 10.99
N THR A 60 15.59 -10.89 12.12
CA THR A 60 15.13 -10.43 13.44
C THR A 60 15.32 -8.92 13.61
N ARG A 61 16.47 -8.35 13.22
CA ARG A 61 16.72 -6.90 13.36
C ARG A 61 15.83 -6.07 12.46
N ILE A 62 15.57 -6.50 11.23
CA ILE A 62 14.62 -5.87 10.32
C ILE A 62 13.21 -5.91 10.96
N CYS A 63 12.76 -7.07 11.44
CA CYS A 63 11.42 -7.19 12.02
C CYS A 63 11.23 -6.35 13.29
N VAL A 64 12.30 -6.13 14.05
CA VAL A 64 12.28 -5.26 15.25
C VAL A 64 12.35 -3.78 14.87
N GLY A 65 13.22 -3.42 13.93
CA GLY A 65 13.50 -2.03 13.56
C GLY A 65 12.43 -1.40 12.66
N LEU A 66 11.82 -2.18 11.76
CA LEU A 66 10.93 -1.66 10.73
C LEU A 66 9.71 -0.89 11.29
N PRO A 67 9.00 -1.35 12.34
CA PRO A 67 7.91 -0.56 12.94
C PRO A 67 8.36 0.80 13.47
N VAL A 68 9.58 0.89 14.00
CA VAL A 68 10.12 2.15 14.52
C VAL A 68 10.52 3.07 13.36
N ALA A 69 11.20 2.52 12.36
CA ALA A 69 11.64 3.25 11.16
C ALA A 69 10.46 3.79 10.35
N CYS A 70 9.33 3.06 10.28
CA CYS A 70 8.14 3.46 9.52
C CYS A 70 7.23 4.48 10.23
N ARG A 71 7.68 5.11 11.33
CA ARG A 71 6.87 6.12 12.04
C ARG A 71 6.93 7.46 11.30
N ARG A 72 5.78 7.99 10.91
CA ARG A 72 5.63 9.35 10.38
C ARG A 72 6.60 9.66 9.23
N LEU A 73 6.69 8.74 8.28
CA LEU A 73 7.45 8.94 7.06
C LEU A 73 6.80 10.00 6.18
N ASP A 74 7.63 10.74 5.45
CA ASP A 74 7.18 11.50 4.28
C ASP A 74 6.97 10.57 3.08
N ASP A 75 6.47 11.13 1.98
CA ASP A 75 6.08 10.39 0.79
C ASP A 75 7.29 9.69 0.11
N GLU A 76 8.48 10.31 0.13
CA GLU A 76 9.69 9.78 -0.51
C GLU A 76 10.25 8.60 0.28
N ALA A 77 10.42 8.78 1.59
CA ALA A 77 10.85 7.69 2.47
C ALA A 77 9.83 6.54 2.49
N ALA A 78 8.53 6.84 2.47
CA ALA A 78 7.51 5.81 2.37
C ALA A 78 7.64 4.97 1.09
N GLN A 79 8.01 5.59 -0.04
CA GLN A 79 8.26 4.87 -1.30
C GLN A 79 9.50 3.96 -1.21
N GLU A 80 10.59 4.42 -0.58
CA GLU A 80 11.79 3.59 -0.38
C GLU A 80 11.48 2.33 0.45
N PHE A 81 10.78 2.52 1.58
CA PHE A 81 10.35 1.41 2.43
C PHE A 81 9.38 0.48 1.71
N PHE A 82 8.46 1.03 0.92
CA PHE A 82 7.51 0.24 0.13
C PHE A 82 8.23 -0.74 -0.79
N ASP A 83 9.23 -0.28 -1.55
CA ASP A 83 9.99 -1.11 -2.48
C ASP A 83 10.78 -2.21 -1.75
N ARG A 84 11.42 -1.86 -0.62
CA ARG A 84 12.18 -2.82 0.19
C ARG A 84 11.27 -3.86 0.86
N ILE A 85 10.10 -3.46 1.36
CA ILE A 85 9.13 -4.37 1.99
C ILE A 85 8.68 -5.44 0.99
N ILE A 86 8.41 -5.06 -0.25
CA ILE A 86 8.04 -6.01 -1.31
C ILE A 86 9.18 -7.00 -1.58
N GLN A 87 10.40 -6.49 -1.73
CA GLN A 87 11.58 -7.30 -2.02
C GLN A 87 11.92 -8.27 -0.89
N VAL A 88 11.89 -7.81 0.36
CA VAL A 88 12.10 -8.66 1.54
C VAL A 88 10.98 -9.70 1.66
N HIS A 89 9.72 -9.31 1.49
CA HIS A 89 8.62 -10.27 1.53
C HIS A 89 8.79 -11.38 0.49
N ALA A 90 9.09 -11.02 -0.77
CA ALA A 90 9.32 -11.99 -1.84
C ALA A 90 10.54 -12.89 -1.55
N THR A 91 11.58 -12.33 -0.93
CA THR A 91 12.79 -13.06 -0.52
C THR A 91 12.47 -14.10 0.57
N LEU A 92 11.72 -13.71 1.61
CA LEU A 92 11.33 -14.63 2.69
C LEU A 92 10.39 -15.72 2.20
N GLN A 93 9.42 -15.39 1.35
CA GLN A 93 8.56 -16.37 0.66
C GLN A 93 9.36 -17.37 -0.18
N THR A 94 10.48 -16.91 -0.74
CA THR A 94 11.41 -17.72 -1.52
C THR A 94 12.23 -18.68 -0.66
N LEU A 95 12.64 -18.25 0.54
CA LEU A 95 13.39 -19.09 1.49
C LEU A 95 12.53 -20.17 2.14
N GLN A 96 11.22 -19.92 2.31
CA GLN A 96 10.26 -20.85 2.92
C GLN A 96 10.66 -21.35 4.33
N ASP A 97 11.41 -20.56 5.08
CA ASP A 97 11.69 -20.82 6.49
C ASP A 97 10.51 -20.34 7.35
N GLU A 98 9.86 -21.26 8.06
CA GLU A 98 8.65 -20.99 8.84
C GLU A 98 8.89 -19.96 9.95
N ALA A 99 10.07 -19.97 10.59
CA ALA A 99 10.38 -19.04 11.66
C ALA A 99 10.48 -17.60 11.12
N TYR A 100 11.13 -17.43 9.97
CA TYR A 100 11.22 -16.11 9.32
C TYR A 100 9.86 -15.59 8.89
N LEU A 101 9.01 -16.45 8.30
CA LEU A 101 7.67 -16.05 7.88
C LEU A 101 6.81 -15.66 9.07
N MET A 102 6.90 -16.41 10.18
CA MET A 102 6.17 -16.09 11.41
C MET A 102 6.60 -14.73 11.99
N GLU A 103 7.90 -14.48 12.12
CA GLU A 103 8.43 -13.19 12.58
C GLU A 103 7.99 -12.04 11.65
N TRP A 104 8.08 -12.26 10.34
CA TRP A 104 7.70 -11.28 9.33
C TRP A 104 6.21 -10.93 9.39
N PHE A 105 5.31 -11.93 9.43
CA PHE A 105 3.87 -11.68 9.51
C PHE A 105 3.46 -11.04 10.83
N ALA A 106 4.09 -11.42 11.95
CA ALA A 106 3.88 -10.75 13.22
C ALA A 106 4.28 -9.27 13.15
N MET A 107 5.39 -8.95 12.48
CA MET A 107 5.80 -7.56 12.24
C MET A 107 4.83 -6.82 11.32
N LEU A 108 4.37 -7.43 10.23
CA LEU A 108 3.37 -6.82 9.34
C LEU A 108 2.08 -6.47 10.09
N TRP A 109 1.59 -7.34 10.97
CA TRP A 109 0.44 -7.03 11.83
C TRP A 109 0.71 -5.84 12.77
N ARG A 110 1.94 -5.72 13.29
CA ARG A 110 2.33 -4.55 14.12
C ARG A 110 2.30 -3.26 13.30
N LEU A 111 2.82 -3.27 12.07
CA LEU A 111 2.74 -2.13 11.16
C LEU A 111 1.29 -1.78 10.83
N GLU A 112 0.46 -2.77 10.52
CA GLU A 112 -0.96 -2.57 10.22
C GLU A 112 -1.67 -1.80 11.35
N SER A 113 -1.44 -2.19 12.60
CA SER A 113 -2.01 -1.55 13.78
C SER A 113 -1.36 -0.21 14.19
N GLN A 114 -0.35 0.26 13.46
CA GLN A 114 0.45 1.41 13.85
C GLN A 114 -0.22 2.75 13.51
N ILE A 115 -0.44 3.57 14.54
CA ILE A 115 -0.93 4.93 14.39
C ILE A 115 0.12 5.78 13.64
N GLY A 116 -0.33 6.47 12.59
CA GLY A 116 0.54 7.33 11.79
C GLY A 116 1.47 6.58 10.84
N LEU A 117 1.14 5.33 10.49
CA LEU A 117 1.75 4.66 9.35
C LEU A 117 1.31 5.36 8.05
N HIS A 118 2.26 5.61 7.16
CA HIS A 118 1.97 6.19 5.84
C HIS A 118 1.00 5.30 5.06
N GLY A 119 0.00 5.92 4.40
CA GLY A 119 -1.08 5.24 3.68
C GLY A 119 -0.55 4.21 2.69
N LEU A 120 0.49 4.56 1.93
CA LEU A 120 1.16 3.67 0.96
C LEU A 120 1.60 2.35 1.61
N LEU A 121 2.22 2.42 2.79
CA LEU A 121 2.67 1.25 3.52
C LEU A 121 1.50 0.49 4.13
N ALA A 122 0.51 1.19 4.70
CA ALA A 122 -0.67 0.57 5.28
C ALA A 122 -1.46 -0.26 4.24
N GLY A 123 -1.69 0.29 3.05
CA GLY A 123 -2.31 -0.42 1.94
C GLY A 123 -1.49 -1.63 1.51
N ARG A 124 -0.17 -1.50 1.42
CA ARG A 124 0.72 -2.61 1.03
C ARG A 124 0.76 -3.72 2.07
N VAL A 125 0.84 -3.40 3.35
CA VAL A 125 0.86 -4.36 4.45
C VAL A 125 -0.46 -5.13 4.49
N CYS A 126 -1.60 -4.43 4.38
CA CYS A 126 -2.92 -5.05 4.25
C CYS A 126 -2.96 -6.05 3.08
N ARG A 127 -2.46 -5.63 1.91
CA ARG A 127 -2.39 -6.47 0.72
C ARG A 127 -1.53 -7.73 0.93
N LEU A 128 -0.36 -7.59 1.53
CA LEU A 128 0.55 -8.70 1.81
C LEU A 128 -0.06 -9.72 2.78
N LEU A 129 -0.74 -9.26 3.83
CA LEU A 129 -1.43 -10.11 4.78
C LEU A 129 -2.62 -10.85 4.13
N PHE A 130 -3.38 -10.16 3.27
CA PHE A 130 -4.49 -10.74 2.52
C PHE A 130 -4.01 -11.82 1.54
N ASP A 131 -2.98 -11.54 0.73
CA ASP A 131 -2.44 -12.48 -0.25
C ASP A 131 -1.87 -13.74 0.42
N ALA A 132 -1.27 -13.58 1.61
CA ALA A 132 -0.76 -14.68 2.43
C ALA A 132 -1.85 -15.42 3.23
N ARG A 133 -3.13 -15.04 3.08
CA ARG A 133 -4.27 -15.56 3.87
C ARG A 133 -4.12 -15.40 5.39
N GLN A 134 -3.29 -14.46 5.82
CA GLN A 134 -3.18 -14.05 7.22
C GLN A 134 -4.34 -13.14 7.62
N MET A 135 -4.94 -12.45 6.65
CA MET A 135 -6.10 -11.57 6.82
C MET A 135 -7.25 -12.06 5.95
N SER A 136 -8.46 -12.11 6.51
CA SER A 136 -9.68 -12.46 5.79
C SER A 136 -10.14 -11.32 4.88
N ALA A 137 -10.97 -11.65 3.88
CA ALA A 137 -11.60 -10.64 3.02
C ALA A 137 -12.42 -9.61 3.82
N ARG A 138 -13.08 -10.06 4.90
CA ARG A 138 -13.87 -9.18 5.78
C ARG A 138 -12.98 -8.19 6.53
N GLU A 139 -11.84 -8.62 7.03
CA GLU A 139 -10.87 -7.74 7.71
C GLU A 139 -10.29 -6.75 6.71
N ALA A 140 -9.80 -7.21 5.56
CA ALA A 140 -9.26 -6.34 4.51
C ALA A 140 -10.28 -5.27 4.08
N SER A 141 -11.55 -5.67 3.92
CA SER A 141 -12.65 -4.74 3.61
C SER A 141 -12.86 -3.70 4.71
N ARG A 142 -12.73 -4.08 5.99
CA ARG A 142 -12.81 -3.14 7.11
C ARG A 142 -11.67 -2.13 7.06
N HIS A 143 -10.45 -2.56 6.76
CA HIS A 143 -9.28 -1.67 6.65
C HIS A 143 -9.41 -0.71 5.45
N LEU A 144 -9.92 -1.20 4.33
CA LEU A 144 -10.30 -0.38 3.18
C LEU A 144 -11.34 0.68 3.58
N VAL A 145 -12.45 0.28 4.19
CA VAL A 145 -13.49 1.21 4.65
C VAL A 145 -12.90 2.25 5.61
N LEU A 146 -12.06 1.84 6.57
CA LEU A 146 -11.41 2.78 7.50
C LEU A 146 -10.51 3.78 6.78
N ALA A 147 -9.72 3.33 5.81
CA ALA A 147 -8.84 4.21 5.03
C ALA A 147 -9.63 5.22 4.18
N LEU A 148 -10.78 4.80 3.61
CA LEU A 148 -11.59 5.64 2.73
C LEU A 148 -12.57 6.56 3.49
N THR A 149 -13.14 6.09 4.61
CA THR A 149 -14.11 6.85 5.43
C THR A 149 -13.47 7.70 6.52
N GLY A 150 -12.16 7.54 6.75
CA GLY A 150 -11.39 8.40 7.65
C GLY A 150 -11.49 9.90 7.32
N LEU A 151 -11.92 10.24 6.10
CA LEU A 151 -12.25 11.60 5.64
C LEU A 151 -13.23 12.35 6.55
N GLU A 152 -14.15 11.66 7.22
CA GLU A 152 -15.21 12.32 8.01
C GLU A 152 -14.95 12.34 9.52
N ARG A 153 -14.00 11.54 10.02
CA ARG A 153 -13.96 11.18 11.47
C ARG A 153 -12.69 11.55 12.20
N GLU A 154 -11.60 11.86 11.52
CA GLU A 154 -10.39 12.36 12.17
C GLU A 154 -9.83 13.60 11.46
N PRO A 155 -9.56 14.71 12.18
CA PRO A 155 -8.89 15.87 11.61
C PRO A 155 -7.43 15.60 11.18
N ALA A 156 -6.93 14.37 11.37
CA ALA A 156 -5.53 13.99 11.23
C ALA A 156 -5.23 12.99 10.09
N TYR A 157 -6.23 12.53 9.32
CA TYR A 157 -5.98 11.65 8.16
C TYR A 157 -6.19 12.42 6.86
N PRO A 158 -5.11 12.93 6.21
CA PRO A 158 -5.22 13.69 4.97
C PRO A 158 -5.87 12.85 3.86
N LEU A 159 -6.69 13.49 3.01
CA LEU A 159 -7.25 12.88 1.79
C LEU A 159 -6.20 12.15 0.93
N LEU A 160 -4.98 12.71 0.85
CA LEU A 160 -3.86 12.09 0.13
C LEU A 160 -3.45 10.74 0.74
N GLN A 161 -3.55 10.56 2.06
CA GLN A 161 -3.22 9.29 2.71
C GLN A 161 -4.19 8.17 2.31
N ALA A 162 -5.47 8.48 2.11
CA ALA A 162 -6.44 7.51 1.58
C ALA A 162 -6.08 7.10 0.14
N ALA A 163 -5.70 8.06 -0.70
CA ALA A 163 -5.26 7.79 -2.07
C ALA A 163 -3.94 6.98 -2.10
N PHE A 164 -2.99 7.26 -1.19
CA PHE A 164 -1.79 6.45 -1.02
C PHE A 164 -2.10 5.04 -0.54
N TRP A 165 -3.08 4.87 0.34
CA TRP A 165 -3.54 3.55 0.77
C TRP A 165 -4.05 2.73 -0.42
N ILE A 166 -4.87 3.34 -1.28
CA ILE A 166 -5.33 2.70 -2.52
C ILE A 166 -4.14 2.33 -3.41
N ASP A 167 -3.19 3.25 -3.62
CA ASP A 167 -1.99 2.98 -4.43
C ASP A 167 -1.22 1.77 -3.88
N GLY A 168 -0.96 1.74 -2.57
CA GLY A 168 -0.22 0.68 -1.91
C GLY A 168 -0.92 -0.69 -1.94
N PHE A 169 -2.25 -0.68 -1.80
CA PHE A 169 -3.06 -1.91 -1.83
C PHE A 169 -3.18 -2.48 -3.25
N LEU A 170 -3.31 -1.63 -4.26
CA LEU A 170 -3.53 -2.04 -5.65
C LEU A 170 -2.26 -2.25 -6.47
N LYS A 171 -1.11 -1.75 -6.00
CA LYS A 171 0.14 -1.82 -6.75
C LYS A 171 0.46 -3.23 -7.22
N GLY A 172 0.64 -3.37 -8.54
CA GLY A 172 1.02 -4.62 -9.19
C GLY A 172 -0.09 -5.65 -9.36
N SER A 173 -1.36 -5.35 -9.06
CA SER A 173 -2.47 -6.29 -9.30
C SER A 173 -3.82 -5.62 -9.62
N GLY A 174 -3.98 -5.18 -10.86
CA GLY A 174 -5.29 -4.72 -11.36
C GLY A 174 -6.32 -5.84 -11.53
N LEU A 175 -5.88 -7.11 -11.56
CA LEU A 175 -6.79 -8.26 -11.60
C LEU A 175 -7.60 -8.41 -10.32
N LEU A 176 -7.06 -7.99 -9.17
CA LEU A 176 -7.82 -7.99 -7.91
C LEU A 176 -9.07 -7.13 -8.03
N VAL A 177 -8.92 -5.88 -8.47
CA VAL A 177 -10.02 -4.94 -8.68
C VAL A 177 -11.02 -5.51 -9.68
N LEU A 178 -10.52 -6.18 -10.72
CA LEU A 178 -11.38 -6.77 -11.71
C LEU A 178 -12.22 -7.92 -11.15
N HIS A 179 -11.81 -8.62 -10.09
CA HIS A 179 -12.51 -9.81 -9.58
C HIS A 179 -13.26 -9.58 -8.27
N ASP A 180 -13.00 -8.49 -7.56
CA ASP A 180 -13.61 -8.17 -6.28
C ASP A 180 -14.65 -7.04 -6.43
N ASP A 181 -15.94 -7.42 -6.46
CA ASP A 181 -17.06 -6.48 -6.58
C ASP A 181 -17.18 -5.52 -5.40
N LEU A 182 -16.84 -5.98 -4.19
CA LEU A 182 -16.93 -5.15 -2.99
C LEU A 182 -15.86 -4.06 -3.02
N LEU A 183 -14.63 -4.43 -3.38
CA LEU A 183 -13.54 -3.47 -3.57
C LEU A 183 -13.90 -2.42 -4.61
N LEU A 184 -14.45 -2.85 -5.75
CA LEU A 184 -14.81 -1.92 -6.83
C LEU A 184 -15.97 -0.99 -6.42
N ALA A 185 -16.96 -1.49 -5.68
CA ALA A 185 -18.06 -0.69 -5.13
C ALA A 185 -17.57 0.36 -4.11
N LEU A 186 -16.67 -0.02 -3.21
CA LEU A 186 -16.12 0.90 -2.20
C LEU A 186 -15.25 2.00 -2.83
N LEU A 187 -14.48 1.67 -3.86
CA LEU A 187 -13.72 2.65 -4.62
C LEU A 187 -14.64 3.62 -5.36
N ASP A 188 -15.72 3.12 -5.97
CA ASP A 188 -16.71 3.95 -6.66
C ASP A 188 -17.44 4.89 -5.70
N GLU A 189 -17.94 4.38 -4.57
CA GLU A 189 -18.60 5.17 -3.52
C GLU A 189 -17.66 6.25 -2.97
N TRP A 190 -16.39 5.92 -2.72
CA TRP A 190 -15.42 6.90 -2.24
C TRP A 190 -15.12 7.98 -3.29
N ILE A 191 -14.83 7.61 -4.54
CA ILE A 191 -14.52 8.58 -5.60
C ILE A 191 -15.73 9.50 -5.87
N THR A 192 -16.95 8.96 -5.86
CA THR A 192 -18.18 9.72 -6.11
C THR A 192 -18.57 10.64 -4.95
N ALA A 193 -18.12 10.35 -3.72
CA ALA A 193 -18.32 11.20 -2.56
C ALA A 193 -17.35 12.40 -2.49
N LEU A 194 -16.27 12.41 -3.30
CA LEU A 194 -15.32 13.53 -3.30
C LEU A 194 -15.91 14.78 -3.95
N ASP A 195 -15.69 15.94 -3.32
CA ASP A 195 -15.93 17.22 -3.98
C ASP A 195 -14.89 17.48 -5.08
N THR A 196 -15.07 18.57 -5.83
CA THR A 196 -14.19 18.89 -6.98
C THR A 196 -12.73 19.13 -6.56
N GLU A 197 -12.49 19.77 -5.43
CA GLU A 197 -11.13 20.10 -4.96
C GLU A 197 -10.41 18.84 -4.47
N ALA A 198 -11.11 18.02 -3.69
CA ALA A 198 -10.66 16.73 -3.23
C ALA A 198 -10.34 15.79 -4.42
N PHE A 199 -11.24 15.74 -5.41
CA PHE A 199 -11.05 14.92 -6.60
C PHE A 199 -9.80 15.33 -7.38
N VAL A 200 -9.61 16.63 -7.66
CA VAL A 200 -8.42 17.14 -8.35
C VAL A 200 -7.14 16.82 -7.59
N THR A 201 -7.19 16.83 -6.25
CA THR A 201 -6.04 16.52 -5.38
C THR A 201 -5.58 15.06 -5.52
N VAL A 202 -6.50 14.09 -5.54
CA VAL A 202 -6.16 12.66 -5.58
C VAL A 202 -6.00 12.09 -6.99
N LEU A 203 -6.56 12.76 -8.00
CA LEU A 203 -6.61 12.30 -9.39
C LEU A 203 -5.24 11.92 -9.98
N PRO A 204 -4.15 12.69 -9.80
CA PRO A 204 -2.84 12.33 -10.34
C PRO A 204 -2.34 10.98 -9.81
N LEU A 205 -2.52 10.73 -8.51
CA LEU A 205 -2.09 9.50 -7.86
C LEU A 205 -2.92 8.31 -8.34
N LEU A 206 -4.25 8.44 -8.36
CA LEU A 206 -5.13 7.39 -8.88
C LEU A 206 -4.79 7.06 -10.32
N ARG A 207 -4.59 8.07 -11.18
CA ARG A 207 -4.21 7.87 -12.58
C ARG A 207 -2.92 7.06 -12.69
N ARG A 208 -1.92 7.36 -11.85
CA ARG A 208 -0.66 6.60 -11.80
C ARG A 208 -0.91 5.14 -11.41
N THR A 209 -1.65 4.90 -10.32
CA THR A 209 -1.99 3.54 -9.84
C THR A 209 -2.68 2.72 -10.93
N PHE A 210 -3.70 3.27 -11.58
CA PHE A 210 -4.45 2.56 -12.61
C PHE A 210 -3.68 2.42 -13.94
N SER A 211 -2.72 3.30 -14.22
CA SER A 211 -1.89 3.22 -15.43
C SER A 211 -0.92 2.04 -15.40
N ASP A 212 -0.57 1.54 -14.21
CA ASP A 212 0.23 0.32 -14.05
C ASP A 212 -0.55 -0.95 -14.45
N PHE A 213 -1.87 -0.86 -14.67
CA PHE A 213 -2.68 -2.00 -15.08
C PHE A 213 -2.55 -2.24 -16.59
N SER A 214 -2.49 -3.51 -16.99
CA SER A 214 -2.52 -3.87 -18.43
C SER A 214 -3.77 -3.32 -19.12
N GLU A 215 -3.66 -2.98 -20.40
CA GLU A 215 -4.75 -2.47 -21.23
C GLU A 215 -6.01 -3.35 -21.13
N ASN A 216 -5.87 -4.67 -21.25
CA ASN A 216 -6.95 -5.65 -21.09
C ASN A 216 -7.67 -5.58 -19.74
N VAL A 217 -6.96 -5.22 -18.66
CA VAL A 217 -7.57 -5.06 -17.33
C VAL A 217 -8.34 -3.75 -17.26
N ARG A 218 -7.75 -2.65 -17.77
CA ARG A 218 -8.41 -1.34 -17.82
C ARG A 218 -9.70 -1.38 -18.64
N ASP A 219 -9.66 -1.98 -19.83
CA ASP A 219 -10.84 -2.11 -20.70
C ASP A 219 -11.97 -2.90 -20.04
N ARG A 220 -11.62 -3.99 -19.35
CA ARG A 220 -12.61 -4.81 -18.62
C ARG A 220 -13.17 -4.09 -17.40
N LEU A 221 -12.34 -3.33 -16.67
CA LEU A 221 -12.80 -2.49 -15.57
C LEU A 221 -13.77 -1.41 -16.07
N VAL A 222 -13.42 -0.69 -17.14
CA VAL A 222 -14.32 0.29 -17.77
C VAL A 222 -15.63 -0.35 -18.19
N LYS A 223 -15.57 -1.52 -18.85
CA LYS A 223 -16.78 -2.24 -19.27
C LYS A 223 -17.65 -2.63 -18.08
N ARG A 224 -17.05 -3.15 -17.00
CA ARG A 224 -17.76 -3.58 -15.78
C ARG A 224 -18.43 -2.40 -15.07
N LEU A 225 -17.73 -1.27 -14.96
CA LEU A 225 -18.27 -0.03 -14.39
C LEU A 225 -19.42 0.54 -15.24
N ARG A 226 -19.34 0.43 -16.57
CA ARG A 226 -20.41 0.85 -17.49
C ARG A 226 -21.64 -0.05 -17.47
N THR A 227 -21.47 -1.35 -17.27
CA THR A 227 -22.59 -2.29 -17.17
C THR A 227 -23.27 -2.27 -15.80
N GLY A 228 -22.79 -1.42 -14.89
CA GLY A 228 -23.15 -1.43 -13.48
C GLY A 228 -22.40 -2.54 -12.74
N LEU A 229 -21.96 -2.22 -11.52
CA LEU A 229 -21.66 -3.23 -10.53
C LEU A 229 -22.97 -3.96 -10.27
N ALA A 230 -23.02 -5.27 -10.56
CA ALA A 230 -24.18 -6.07 -10.18
C ALA A 230 -24.43 -5.80 -8.70
N THR A 231 -25.53 -5.11 -8.42
CA THR A 231 -25.85 -4.55 -7.12
C THR A 231 -25.68 -5.64 -6.06
N ALA A 232 -24.67 -5.49 -5.20
CA ALA A 232 -24.69 -6.17 -3.92
C ALA A 232 -26.01 -5.76 -3.27
N GLN A 233 -26.91 -6.73 -3.09
CA GLN A 233 -28.32 -6.56 -2.76
C GLN A 233 -28.59 -5.39 -1.80
N ARG A 234 -29.02 -4.25 -2.38
CA ARG A 234 -29.82 -3.22 -1.71
C ARG A 234 -31.20 -3.20 -2.39
N PRO A 235 -32.30 -3.08 -1.62
CA PRO A 235 -33.64 -3.10 -2.20
C PRO A 235 -33.85 -1.90 -3.14
N ALA A 236 -34.59 -2.17 -4.20
CA ALA A 236 -34.67 -1.41 -5.44
C ALA A 236 -35.16 0.04 -5.29
N ASP A 237 -34.46 0.94 -6.00
CA ASP A 237 -35.03 2.15 -6.60
C ASP A 237 -34.40 2.29 -8.00
N GLU A 238 -35.13 1.93 -9.04
CA GLU A 238 -34.59 1.66 -10.40
C GLU A 238 -34.31 2.93 -11.22
N ASP A 239 -34.83 4.10 -10.84
CA ASP A 239 -34.67 5.34 -11.63
C ASP A 239 -33.41 6.15 -11.27
N LEU A 240 -32.81 5.94 -10.08
CA LEU A 240 -31.57 6.61 -9.68
C LEU A 240 -30.31 5.95 -10.29
N ASN A 241 -30.39 4.65 -10.60
CA ASN A 241 -29.26 3.83 -11.03
C ASN A 241 -28.73 4.21 -12.43
N GLU A 242 -29.58 4.69 -13.33
CA GLU A 242 -29.16 5.03 -14.71
C GLU A 242 -28.39 6.36 -14.78
N ALA A 243 -28.79 7.35 -13.97
CA ALA A 243 -28.09 8.64 -13.86
C ALA A 243 -26.74 8.51 -13.15
N VAL A 244 -26.67 7.69 -12.10
CA VAL A 244 -25.44 7.36 -11.37
C VAL A 244 -24.50 6.55 -12.27
N ALA A 245 -24.99 5.53 -12.98
CA ALA A 245 -24.19 4.76 -13.95
C ALA A 245 -23.63 5.62 -15.10
N ALA A 246 -24.38 6.63 -15.56
CA ALA A 246 -23.92 7.58 -16.58
C ALA A 246 -22.80 8.51 -16.05
N GLN A 247 -22.91 9.01 -14.81
CA GLN A 247 -21.86 9.81 -14.17
C GLN A 247 -20.59 8.98 -13.88
N MET A 248 -20.75 7.74 -13.43
CA MET A 248 -19.67 6.77 -13.21
C MET A 248 -18.90 6.47 -14.50
N SER A 249 -19.62 6.19 -15.60
CA SER A 249 -19.03 5.93 -16.92
C SER A 249 -18.20 7.12 -17.41
N ALA A 250 -18.68 8.35 -17.21
CA ALA A 250 -17.99 9.55 -17.65
C ALA A 250 -16.70 9.82 -16.85
N MET A 251 -16.72 9.64 -15.54
CA MET A 251 -15.58 9.94 -14.67
C MET A 251 -14.46 8.89 -14.80
N VAL A 252 -14.83 7.62 -14.86
CA VAL A 252 -13.89 6.50 -15.07
C VAL A 252 -13.29 6.54 -16.48
N SER A 253 -14.08 6.90 -17.50
CA SER A 253 -13.54 7.10 -18.86
C SER A 253 -12.57 8.28 -18.94
N ARG A 254 -12.70 9.30 -18.07
CA ARG A 254 -11.72 10.39 -17.94
C ARG A 254 -10.45 9.96 -17.21
N LEU A 255 -10.57 9.05 -16.23
CA LEU A 255 -9.44 8.46 -15.50
C LEU A 255 -8.64 7.45 -16.33
N LEU A 256 -9.32 6.65 -17.17
CA LEU A 256 -8.74 5.51 -17.90
C LEU A 256 -8.61 5.71 -19.42
N GLY A 257 -9.13 6.82 -19.97
CA GLY A 257 -9.07 7.13 -21.41
C GLY A 257 -7.68 7.58 -21.90
N PRO A 258 -7.45 7.59 -23.24
CA PRO A 258 -6.15 7.93 -23.82
C PRO A 258 -5.70 9.33 -23.39
N LEU A 259 -4.43 9.44 -22.98
CA LEU A 259 -3.72 10.61 -22.46
C LEU A 259 -3.70 11.87 -23.37
N SER A 260 -4.43 11.89 -24.48
CA SER A 260 -4.27 12.86 -25.57
C SER A 260 -5.46 13.78 -25.83
N ALA A 261 -6.42 13.93 -24.90
CA ALA A 261 -7.54 14.84 -25.11
C ALA A 261 -8.04 15.50 -23.82
N LEU A 262 -7.36 16.57 -23.39
CA LEU A 262 -8.05 17.70 -22.79
C LEU A 262 -7.63 18.96 -23.58
N PRO A 263 -8.55 19.90 -23.85
CA PRO A 263 -8.23 21.13 -24.56
C PRO A 263 -7.25 21.95 -23.71
N GLU A 264 -6.27 22.57 -24.36
CA GLU A 264 -5.44 23.60 -23.74
C GLU A 264 -6.35 24.63 -23.06
N ALA A 265 -6.11 24.85 -21.77
CA ALA A 265 -6.75 25.92 -21.03
C ALA A 265 -6.32 27.26 -21.65
N SER A 266 -7.28 27.97 -22.24
CA SER A 266 -7.19 29.39 -22.52
C SER A 266 -7.82 30.20 -21.41
#